data_AF-A0A432UM48-F1
#
_entry.id   AF-A0A432UM48-F1
#
_cell.length_a   1.000
_cell.length_b   1.000
_cell.length_c   1.000
_cell.angle_alpha   90.00
_cell.angle_beta   90.00
_cell.angle_gamma   90.00
#
_symmetry.space_group_name_H-M   'P 1'
#
loop_
_entity.id
_entity.type
_entity.pdbx_description
1 polymer ?
#
loop_
_entity_poly.entity_id
_entity_poly.type
_entity_poly.pdbx_seq_one_letter_code
_entity_poly.pdbx_strand_id
1 'polypeptide(L)'
;MTGYHYTFHKQLDKLLYEYGLSAEDILLQLHREVIDMDLDDRAKLEIIDRIGEANFRVTEGANERLQLEALLAELALLAKR
;
A
#
# COMPACT_ATOMS: atom_id res chain seq x y z
N MET A 1 12.84 -14.85 -2.00
CA MET A 1 11.42 -14.43 -2.09
C MET A 1 10.62 -14.65 -0.81
N THR A 2 10.90 -15.66 0.02
CA THR A 2 10.12 -15.96 1.25
C THR A 2 10.29 -14.96 2.40
N GLY A 3 11.44 -14.28 2.52
CA GLY A 3 11.69 -13.33 3.61
C GLY A 3 10.92 -12.00 3.51
N TYR A 4 10.71 -11.48 2.30
CA TYR A 4 9.97 -10.23 2.09
C TYR A 4 8.48 -10.38 2.43
N HIS A 5 7.86 -11.49 2.02
CA HIS A 5 6.45 -11.78 2.31
C HIS A 5 6.18 -11.78 3.82
N TYR A 6 6.97 -12.51 4.60
CA TYR A 6 6.80 -12.56 6.07
C TYR A 6 6.94 -11.19 6.74
N THR A 7 7.80 -10.32 6.21
CA THR A 7 8.06 -9.00 6.80
C THR A 7 6.88 -8.04 6.58
N PHE A 8 6.29 -8.03 5.39
CA PHE A 8 5.16 -7.15 5.08
C PHE A 8 3.89 -7.53 5.83
N HIS A 9 3.59 -8.83 5.97
CA HIS A 9 2.47 -9.32 6.79
C HIS A 9 2.57 -8.84 8.23
N LYS A 10 3.75 -8.97 8.83
CA LYS A 10 3.99 -8.53 10.20
C LYS A 10 3.86 -7.00 10.36
N GLN A 11 4.25 -6.23 9.35
CA GLN A 11 4.07 -4.77 9.37
C GLN A 11 2.60 -4.38 9.22
N LEU A 12 1.85 -5.03 8.33
CA LEU A 12 0.40 -4.80 8.20
C LEU A 12 -0.34 -5.18 9.48
N ASP A 13 0.00 -6.32 10.10
CA ASP A 13 -0.60 -6.74 11.37
C ASP A 13 -0.38 -5.68 12.47
N LYS A 14 0.81 -5.09 12.52
CA LYS A 14 1.11 -4.00 13.45
C LYS A 14 0.25 -2.77 13.20
N LEU A 15 0.17 -2.32 11.96
CA LEU A 15 -0.60 -1.11 11.63
C LEU A 15 -2.10 -1.31 11.90
N LEU A 16 -2.67 -2.43 11.44
CA LEU A 16 -4.10 -2.71 11.52
C LEU A 16 -4.55 -3.12 12.93
N TYR A 17 -3.79 -3.97 13.64
CA TYR A 17 -4.25 -4.56 14.90
C TYR A 17 -3.54 -4.01 16.13
N GLU A 18 -2.23 -3.74 16.07
CA GLU A 18 -1.51 -3.19 17.23
C GLU A 18 -1.75 -1.68 17.37
N TYR A 19 -1.72 -0.94 16.26
CA TYR A 19 -1.94 0.52 16.25
C TYR A 19 -3.38 0.93 15.91
N GLY A 20 -4.21 -0.01 15.45
CA GLY A 20 -5.64 0.23 15.20
C GLY A 20 -5.91 1.22 14.06
N LEU A 21 -4.99 1.33 13.09
CA LEU A 21 -5.18 2.20 11.94
C LEU A 21 -6.16 1.56 10.96
N SER A 22 -7.05 2.36 10.38
CA SER A 22 -7.88 1.91 9.27
C SER A 22 -7.03 1.74 8.00
N ALA A 23 -7.49 0.91 7.06
CA ALA A 23 -6.82 0.85 5.76
C ALA A 23 -6.83 2.19 5.03
N GLU A 24 -7.89 2.99 5.15
CA GLU A 24 -7.97 4.33 4.57
C GLU A 24 -6.87 5.24 5.13
N ASP A 25 -6.62 5.22 6.46
CA ASP A 25 -5.54 6.01 7.08
C ASP A 25 -4.17 5.61 6.54
N ILE A 26 -3.94 4.29 6.39
CA ILE A 26 -2.69 3.76 5.86
C ILE A 26 -2.49 4.20 4.41
N LEU A 27 -3.52 4.07 3.57
CA LEU A 27 -3.48 4.47 2.15
C LEU A 27 -3.25 5.98 2.00
N LEU A 28 -3.91 6.80 2.83
CA LEU A 28 -3.70 8.24 2.85
C LEU A 28 -2.28 8.61 3.29
N GLN A 29 -1.70 7.91 4.28
CA GLN A 29 -0.30 8.13 4.66
C GLN A 29 0.64 7.72 3.54
N LEU A 30 0.44 6.56 2.91
CA LEU A 30 1.26 6.11 1.78
C LEU A 30 1.24 7.13 0.63
N HIS A 31 0.07 7.66 0.30
CA HIS A 31 -0.06 8.69 -0.73
C HIS A 31 0.78 9.93 -0.41
N ARG A 32 0.74 10.42 0.84
CA ARG A 32 1.56 11.58 1.27
C ARG A 32 3.05 11.29 1.12
N GLU A 33 3.51 10.15 1.62
CA GLU A 33 4.93 9.79 1.55
C GLU A 33 5.42 9.68 0.10
N VAL A 34 4.63 9.09 -0.80
CA VAL A 34 5.02 8.92 -2.21
C VAL A 34 5.22 10.26 -2.93
N ILE A 35 4.43 11.29 -2.59
CA ILE A 35 4.62 12.63 -3.15
C ILE A 35 6.02 13.16 -2.81
N ASP A 36 6.44 12.95 -1.57
CA ASP A 36 7.69 13.47 -1.02
C ASP A 36 8.93 12.61 -1.34
N MET A 37 8.75 11.42 -1.90
CA MET A 37 9.86 10.53 -2.28
C MET A 37 10.71 11.11 -3.42
N ASP A 38 12.01 10.80 -3.42
CA ASP A 38 12.93 11.11 -4.53
C ASP A 38 12.83 10.01 -5.61
N LEU A 39 11.76 10.05 -6.39
CA LEU A 39 11.46 9.14 -7.51
C LEU A 39 11.15 9.97 -8.76
N ASP A 40 11.30 9.38 -9.95
CA ASP A 40 10.86 10.04 -11.17
C ASP A 40 9.33 10.22 -11.19
N ASP A 41 8.88 11.27 -11.87
CA ASP A 41 7.46 11.66 -11.90
C ASP A 41 6.56 10.53 -12.41
N ARG A 42 7.04 9.71 -13.36
CA ARG A 42 6.25 8.63 -13.93
C ARG A 42 6.05 7.51 -12.90
N ALA A 43 7.11 7.13 -12.19
CA ALA A 43 7.01 6.16 -11.10
C ALA A 43 6.08 6.65 -9.98
N LYS A 44 6.17 7.93 -9.58
CA LYS A 44 5.24 8.51 -8.60
C LYS A 44 3.79 8.41 -9.06
N LEU A 45 3.51 8.81 -10.29
CA LEU A 45 2.15 8.75 -10.86
C LEU A 45 1.61 7.32 -10.89
N GLU A 46 2.43 6.33 -11.29
CA GLU A 46 2.00 4.92 -11.32
C GLU A 46 1.71 4.39 -9.90
N ILE A 47 2.50 4.78 -8.90
CA ILE A 47 2.25 4.39 -7.49
C ILE A 47 0.97 5.06 -6.96
N ILE A 48 0.79 6.36 -7.21
CA ILE A 48 -0.38 7.13 -6.77
C ILE A 48 -1.68 6.53 -7.36
N ASP A 49 -1.66 6.14 -8.63
CA ASP A 49 -2.79 5.49 -9.31
C ASP A 49 -3.19 4.18 -8.60
N ARG A 50 -2.21 3.32 -8.26
CA ARG A 50 -2.46 2.08 -7.51
C ARG A 50 -3.01 2.31 -6.11
N ILE A 51 -2.50 3.33 -5.40
CA ILE A 51 -3.03 3.72 -4.09
C ILE A 51 -4.49 4.18 -4.23
N GLY A 52 -4.80 4.97 -5.26
CA GLY A 52 -6.15 5.45 -5.54
C GLY A 52 -7.13 4.31 -5.84
N GLU A 53 -6.73 3.33 -6.66
CA GLU A 53 -7.54 2.14 -6.92
C GLU A 53 -7.82 1.32 -5.65
N ALA A 54 -6.78 1.09 -4.83
CA ALA A 54 -6.94 0.38 -3.56
C ALA A 54 -7.88 1.12 -2.60
N ASN A 55 -7.74 2.45 -2.50
CA ASN A 55 -8.58 3.29 -1.67
C ASN A 55 -10.05 3.23 -2.13
N PHE A 56 -10.29 3.36 -3.43
CA PHE A 56 -11.63 3.21 -4.00
C PHE A 56 -12.26 1.87 -3.61
N ARG A 57 -11.53 0.75 -3.78
CA ARG A 57 -12.03 -0.58 -3.43
C ARG A 57 -12.33 -0.71 -1.93
N VAL A 58 -11.47 -0.17 -1.06
CA VAL A 58 -11.70 -0.16 0.39
C VAL A 58 -12.96 0.62 0.75
N THR A 59 -13.12 1.84 0.22
CA THR A 59 -14.29 2.69 0.49
C THR A 59 -15.60 2.06 -0.02
N GLU A 60 -15.56 1.24 -1.08
CA GLU A 60 -16.70 0.44 -1.56
C GLU A 60 -17.01 -0.79 -0.68
N GLY A 61 -16.28 -0.99 0.42
CA GLY A 61 -16.49 -2.09 1.37
C GLY A 61 -15.73 -3.37 1.03
N ALA A 62 -14.71 -3.30 0.17
CA ALA A 62 -13.83 -4.45 -0.05
C ALA A 62 -13.02 -4.78 1.22
N ASN A 63 -12.51 -6.01 1.30
CA ASN A 63 -11.70 -6.43 2.43
C ASN A 63 -10.39 -5.62 2.51
N GLU A 64 -10.27 -4.82 3.57
CA GLU A 64 -9.15 -3.92 3.84
C GLU A 64 -7.77 -4.59 3.73
N ARG A 65 -7.57 -5.67 4.48
CA ARG A 65 -6.29 -6.39 4.51
C ARG A 65 -5.92 -6.91 3.12
N LEU A 66 -6.87 -7.53 2.42
CA LEU A 66 -6.63 -8.07 1.09
C LEU A 66 -6.25 -6.96 0.10
N GLN A 67 -6.88 -5.78 0.19
CA GLN A 67 -6.54 -4.65 -0.68
C GLN A 67 -5.14 -4.08 -0.40
N LEU A 68 -4.75 -3.98 0.88
CA LEU A 68 -3.39 -3.56 1.25
C LEU A 68 -2.35 -4.57 0.80
N GLU A 69 -2.60 -5.87 0.96
CA GLU A 69 -1.71 -6.93 0.47
C GLU A 69 -1.57 -6.91 -1.07
N ALA A 70 -2.68 -6.69 -1.78
CA ALA A 70 -2.69 -6.55 -3.24
C ALA A 70 -1.86 -5.33 -3.69
N LEU A 71 -2.06 -4.18 -3.05
CA LEU A 71 -1.27 -2.97 -3.33
C LEU A 71 0.22 -3.23 -3.13
N LEU A 72 0.62 -3.81 -1.99
CA LEU A 72 2.04 -4.11 -1.73
C LEU A 72 2.64 -5.07 -2.78
N ALA A 73 1.86 -6.05 -3.25
CA ALA A 73 2.29 -6.94 -4.32
C ALA A 73 2.47 -6.19 -5.64
N GLU A 74 1.54 -5.32 -6.01
CA GLU A 74 1.64 -4.46 -7.21
C GLU A 74 2.89 -3.56 -7.14
N LEU A 75 3.12 -2.87 -6.02
CA LEU A 75 4.30 -2.03 -5.83
C LEU A 75 5.62 -2.83 -5.91
N ALA A 76 5.65 -4.03 -5.33
CA ALA A 76 6.82 -4.91 -5.42
C ALA A 76 7.10 -5.40 -6.86
N LEU A 77 6.06 -5.51 -7.69
CA LEU A 77 6.21 -5.84 -9.11
C LEU A 77 6.66 -4.62 -9.92
N LEU A 78 6.18 -3.42 -9.59
CA LEU A 78 6.64 -2.16 -10.19
C LEU A 78 8.14 -1.94 -9.94
N ALA A 79 8.61 -2.15 -8.72
CA ALA A 79 10.01 -1.98 -8.35
C ALA A 79 10.98 -2.98 -9.01
N LYS A 80 10.46 -4.05 -9.65
CA LYS A 80 11.26 -5.03 -10.39
C LYS A 80 11.37 -4.73 -11.89
N ARG A 81 10.63 -3.73 -12.39
CA ARG A 81 10.70 -3.29 -13.78
C ARG A 81 11.88 -2.35 -13.98
#